data_AF-A0A6I3U699-F1
#
_entry.id   AF-A0A6I3U699-F1
#
_cell.length_a   1.000
_cell.length_b   1.000
_cell.length_c   1.000
_cell.angle_alpha   90.00
_cell.angle_beta   90.00
_cell.angle_gamma   90.00
#
_symmetry.space_group_name_H-M   'P 1'
#
loop_
_entity.id
_entity.type
_entity.pdbx_description
1 polymer ?
#
loop_
_entity_poly.entity_id
_entity_poly.type
_entity_poly.pdbx_seq_one_letter_code
_entity_poly.pdbx_strand_id
1 'polypeptide(L)'
;MNLFEYHKVKGLNNSELSVYNFILQHRDKVATMTIRELSTSINLSTTTIIRFAKKMGFDSYNDLKYALSRSEDKENKHRHYFPIDIPAIQFLQTSVQDEALKKQLSEIADLIV
;
A
#
# COMPACT_ATOMS: atom_id res chain seq x y z
N MET A 1 -6.80 11.81 1.27
CA MET A 1 -7.69 10.64 1.50
C MET A 1 -6.92 9.41 1.06
N ASN A 2 -6.72 8.45 1.97
CA ASN A 2 -6.03 7.21 1.62
C ASN A 2 -6.97 6.37 0.75
N LEU A 3 -6.51 5.91 -0.42
CA LEU A 3 -7.32 5.16 -1.39
C LEU A 3 -7.79 3.80 -0.83
N PHE A 4 -7.06 3.26 0.14
CA PHE A 4 -7.34 2.00 0.80
C PHE A 4 -7.42 2.20 2.31
N GLU A 5 -8.51 1.72 2.92
CA GLU A 5 -8.69 1.78 4.37
C GLU A 5 -7.89 0.69 5.08
N TYR A 6 -7.21 1.04 6.18
CA TYR A 6 -6.31 0.13 6.90
C TYR A 6 -6.97 -1.21 7.27
N HIS A 7 -8.22 -1.19 7.77
CA HIS A 7 -8.92 -2.40 8.17
C HIS A 7 -9.20 -3.35 7.00
N LYS A 8 -9.40 -2.82 5.79
CA LYS A 8 -9.61 -3.62 4.56
C LYS A 8 -8.31 -4.27 4.10
N VAL A 9 -7.20 -3.53 4.18
CA VAL A 9 -5.85 -4.02 3.84
C VAL A 9 -5.42 -5.13 4.79
N LYS A 10 -5.68 -5.01 6.10
CA LYS A 10 -5.38 -6.04 7.10
C LYS A 10 -6.09 -7.38 6.82
N GLY A 11 -7.25 -7.33 6.17
CA GLY A 11 -8.04 -8.54 5.85
C GLY A 11 -7.60 -9.28 4.59
N LEU A 12 -6.63 -8.78 3.83
CA LEU A 12 -6.22 -9.38 2.55
C LEU A 12 -5.53 -10.73 2.73
N ASN A 13 -5.82 -11.67 1.82
CA ASN A 13 -5.01 -12.89 1.69
C ASN A 13 -3.72 -12.62 0.90
N ASN A 14 -2.81 -13.61 0.81
CA ASN A 14 -1.53 -13.46 0.13
C ASN A 14 -1.66 -12.99 -1.34
N SER A 15 -2.62 -13.53 -2.09
CA SER A 15 -2.81 -13.13 -3.49
C SER A 15 -3.37 -11.72 -3.62
N GLU A 16 -4.33 -11.35 -2.77
CA GLU A 16 -4.86 -9.98 -2.72
C GLU A 16 -3.80 -8.98 -2.25
N LEU A 17 -2.91 -9.38 -1.34
CA LEU A 17 -1.79 -8.58 -0.88
C LEU A 17 -0.77 -8.35 -2.01
N SER A 18 -0.53 -9.35 -2.87
CA SER A 18 0.29 -9.16 -4.07
C SER A 18 -0.32 -8.15 -5.03
N VAL A 19 -1.66 -8.16 -5.23
CA VAL A 19 -2.36 -7.14 -6.01
C VAL A 19 -2.16 -5.76 -5.38
N TYR A 20 -2.37 -5.64 -4.07
CA TYR A 20 -2.20 -4.39 -3.32
C TYR A 20 -0.78 -3.82 -3.47
N ASN A 21 0.25 -4.64 -3.23
CA ASN A 21 1.64 -4.23 -3.30
C ASN A 21 2.01 -3.77 -4.72
N PHE A 22 1.57 -4.49 -5.75
CA PHE A 22 1.82 -4.09 -7.13
C PHE A 22 1.18 -2.75 -7.48
N ILE A 23 -0.05 -2.50 -7.02
CA ILE A 23 -0.74 -1.22 -7.23
C ILE A 23 0.00 -0.07 -6.53
N LEU A 24 0.50 -0.29 -5.31
CA LEU A 24 1.28 0.74 -4.60
C LEU A 24 2.60 1.08 -5.31
N GLN A 25 3.26 0.09 -5.91
CA GLN A 25 4.54 0.27 -6.60
C GLN A 25 4.39 0.84 -8.01
N HIS A 26 3.26 0.57 -8.69
CA HIS A 26 3.08 0.86 -10.11
C HIS A 26 1.75 1.54 -10.42
N ARG A 27 1.33 2.48 -9.56
CA ARG A 27 -0.01 3.08 -9.60
C ARG A 27 -0.39 3.66 -10.96
N ASP A 28 0.45 4.52 -11.52
CA ASP A 28 0.25 5.18 -12.82
C ASP A 28 0.09 4.16 -13.95
N LYS A 29 0.86 3.08 -13.87
CA LYS A 29 0.76 1.98 -14.83
C LYS A 29 -0.58 1.26 -14.67
N VAL A 30 -0.98 0.90 -13.45
CA VAL A 30 -2.26 0.21 -13.22
C VAL A 30 -3.46 1.05 -13.65
N ALA A 31 -3.40 2.39 -13.50
CA ALA A 31 -4.45 3.31 -13.94
C ALA A 31 -4.72 3.24 -15.47
N THR A 32 -3.76 2.76 -16.26
CA THR A 32 -3.89 2.60 -17.71
C THR A 32 -4.09 1.16 -18.16
N MET A 33 -3.69 0.18 -17.34
CA MET A 33 -3.78 -1.24 -17.65
C MET A 33 -5.22 -1.78 -17.64
N THR A 34 -5.49 -2.69 -18.55
CA THR A 34 -6.63 -3.62 -18.49
C THR A 34 -6.43 -4.64 -17.37
N ILE A 35 -7.53 -5.24 -16.91
CA ILE A 35 -7.47 -6.29 -15.88
C ILE A 35 -6.64 -7.50 -16.32
N ARG A 36 -6.60 -7.79 -17.63
CA ARG A 36 -5.83 -8.91 -18.20
C ARG A 36 -4.33 -8.63 -18.13
N GLU A 37 -3.91 -7.42 -18.47
CA GLU A 37 -2.50 -7.02 -18.36
C GLU A 37 -2.03 -7.02 -16.90
N LEU A 38 -2.88 -6.57 -15.97
CA LEU A 38 -2.58 -6.61 -14.54
C LEU A 38 -2.45 -8.06 -14.07
N SER A 39 -3.40 -8.91 -14.45
CA SER A 39 -3.41 -10.35 -14.18
C SER A 39 -2.13 -11.03 -14.65
N THR A 40 -1.68 -10.75 -15.87
CA THR A 40 -0.41 -11.27 -16.40
C THR A 40 0.80 -10.74 -15.64
N SER A 41 0.82 -9.45 -15.27
CA SER A 41 1.97 -8.83 -14.61
C SER A 41 2.24 -9.38 -13.21
N ILE A 42 1.18 -9.76 -12.49
CA ILE A 42 1.28 -10.32 -11.12
C ILE A 42 1.10 -11.84 -11.06
N ASN A 43 0.90 -12.48 -12.22
CA ASN A 43 0.60 -13.91 -12.36
C ASN A 43 -0.58 -14.40 -11.49
N LEU A 44 -1.66 -13.63 -11.44
CA LEU A 44 -2.89 -13.98 -10.71
C LEU A 44 -4.10 -13.95 -11.63
N SER A 45 -5.13 -14.73 -11.31
CA SER A 45 -6.38 -14.69 -12.07
C SER A 45 -7.06 -13.32 -12.02
N THR A 46 -7.77 -12.95 -13.09
CA THR A 46 -8.62 -11.75 -13.13
C THR A 46 -9.67 -11.76 -12.01
N THR A 47 -10.18 -12.94 -11.62
CA THR A 47 -11.10 -13.12 -10.49
C THR A 47 -10.49 -12.69 -9.16
N THR A 48 -9.19 -12.94 -8.94
CA THR A 48 -8.49 -12.46 -7.72
C THR A 48 -8.45 -10.94 -7.67
N ILE A 49 -8.18 -10.28 -8.80
CA ILE A 49 -8.17 -8.82 -8.89
C ILE A 49 -9.58 -8.25 -8.65
N ILE A 50 -10.62 -8.87 -9.19
CA ILE A 50 -12.01 -8.46 -8.94
C ILE A 50 -12.38 -8.60 -7.47
N ARG A 51 -12.01 -9.71 -6.82
CA ARG A 51 -12.24 -9.92 -5.38
C ARG A 51 -11.53 -8.85 -4.54
N PHE A 52 -10.28 -8.54 -4.88
CA PHE A 52 -9.55 -7.43 -4.27
C PHE A 52 -10.31 -6.10 -4.43
N ALA A 53 -10.73 -5.74 -5.64
CA ALA A 53 -11.46 -4.49 -5.90
C ALA A 53 -12.74 -4.40 -5.05
N LYS A 54 -13.55 -5.47 -5.02
CA LYS A 54 -14.76 -5.55 -4.18
C LYS A 54 -14.46 -5.39 -2.69
N LYS A 55 -13.40 -6.03 -2.20
CA LYS A 55 -12.98 -5.95 -0.80
C LYS A 55 -12.52 -4.54 -0.41
N MET A 56 -11.99 -3.79 -1.36
CA MET A 56 -11.62 -2.38 -1.19
C MET A 56 -12.83 -1.43 -1.26
N GLY A 57 -14.00 -1.92 -1.70
CA GLY A 57 -15.24 -1.15 -1.80
C GLY A 57 -15.54 -0.65 -3.21
N PHE A 58 -14.96 -1.26 -4.25
CA PHE A 58 -15.23 -0.95 -5.65
C PHE A 58 -16.11 -2.03 -6.28
N ASP A 59 -17.12 -1.65 -7.06
CA ASP A 59 -18.02 -2.60 -7.71
C ASP A 59 -17.31 -3.38 -8.84
N SER A 60 -16.34 -2.75 -9.49
CA SER A 60 -15.57 -3.30 -10.60
C SER A 60 -14.09 -2.89 -10.59
N TYR A 61 -13.29 -3.56 -11.42
CA TYR A 61 -11.91 -3.15 -11.68
C TYR A 61 -11.84 -1.77 -12.36
N ASN A 62 -12.83 -1.41 -13.19
CA ASN A 62 -12.85 -0.08 -13.82
C ASN A 62 -13.05 1.03 -12.78
N ASP A 63 -13.84 0.79 -11.73
CA ASP A 63 -14.03 1.77 -10.65
C ASP A 63 -12.74 1.96 -9.85
N LEU A 64 -12.03 0.86 -9.55
CA LEU A 64 -10.69 0.92 -8.95
C LEU A 64 -9.72 1.72 -9.84
N LYS A 65 -9.72 1.44 -11.15
CA LYS A 65 -8.86 2.13 -12.13
C LYS A 65 -9.14 3.64 -12.19
N TYR A 66 -10.42 4.01 -12.20
CA TYR A 66 -10.86 5.40 -12.19
C TYR A 66 -10.50 6.10 -10.88
N ALA A 67 -10.59 5.40 -9.74
CA ALA A 67 -10.16 5.96 -8.46
C ALA A 67 -8.65 6.19 -8.41
N LEU A 68 -7.85 5.27 -8.96
CA LEU A 68 -6.39 5.39 -9.08
C LEU A 68 -5.97 6.60 -9.93
N SER A 69 -6.57 6.78 -11.12
CA SER A 69 -6.25 7.92 -11.98
C SER A 69 -6.63 9.26 -11.36
N ARG A 70 -7.77 9.36 -10.67
CA ARG A 70 -8.23 10.61 -10.06
C ARG A 70 -7.39 11.06 -8.86
N SER A 71 -6.71 10.12 -8.19
CA SER A 71 -5.83 10.45 -7.09
C SER A 71 -4.50 11.06 -7.53
N GLU A 72 -4.03 10.79 -8.76
CA GLU A 72 -2.83 11.41 -9.33
C GLU A 72 -3.01 12.91 -9.59
N ASP A 73 -4.20 13.31 -10.06
CA ASP A 73 -4.57 14.71 -10.27
C ASP A 73 -4.51 15.55 -8.98
N LYS A 74 -4.65 14.89 -7.81
CA LYS A 74 -4.56 15.52 -6.49
C LYS A 74 -3.16 15.46 -5.90
N GLU A 75 -2.39 14.40 -6.14
CA GLU A 75 -1.02 14.25 -5.63
C GLU A 75 -0.01 15.15 -6.35
N ASN A 76 -0.17 15.40 -7.65
CA ASN A 76 0.70 16.35 -8.38
C ASN A 76 0.56 17.80 -7.89
N LYS A 77 -0.51 18.16 -7.19
CA LYS A 77 -0.69 19.48 -6.55
C LYS A 77 -0.12 19.57 -5.13
N HIS A 78 0.25 18.44 -4.52
CA HIS A 78 0.70 18.35 -3.12
C HIS A 78 2.15 17.85 -2.95
N ARG A 79 2.97 17.82 -4.02
CA ARG A 79 4.41 17.50 -3.96
C ARG A 79 5.29 18.58 -3.28
N HIS A 80 4.70 19.41 -2.42
CA HIS A 80 5.45 20.33 -1.56
C HIS A 80 5.11 20.16 -0.06
N TYR A 81 4.70 18.96 0.36
CA TYR A 81 4.69 18.59 1.77
C TYR A 81 5.89 17.66 2.03
N PHE A 82 6.99 18.24 2.51
CA PHE A 82 8.16 17.49 2.94
C PHE A 82 7.77 16.67 4.20
N PRO A 83 8.05 15.35 4.26
CA PRO A 83 7.74 14.51 5.43
C PRO A 83 8.50 14.90 6.72
N ILE A 84 9.41 15.87 6.65
CA ILE A 84 10.29 16.30 7.75
C ILE A 84 9.49 17.03 8.84
N ASP A 85 8.33 17.60 8.49
CA ASP A 85 7.52 18.40 9.43
C ASP A 85 6.51 17.58 10.24
N ILE A 86 6.53 16.24 10.13
CA ILE A 86 5.70 15.37 10.97
C ILE A 86 6.56 14.93 12.17
N PRO A 87 6.33 15.46 13.39
CA PRO A 87 7.14 15.15 14.57
C PRO A 87 7.17 13.64 14.88
N ALA A 88 6.08 12.92 14.57
CA ALA A 88 6.01 11.49 14.76
C ALA A 88 6.96 10.72 13.81
N ILE A 89 7.14 11.16 12.56
CA ILE A 89 8.05 10.50 11.62
C ILE A 89 9.50 10.74 12.04
N GLN A 90 9.85 11.98 12.40
CA GLN A 90 11.16 12.33 12.93
C GLN A 90 11.48 11.55 14.20
N PHE A 91 10.52 11.48 15.13
CA PHE A 91 10.65 10.68 16.35
C PHE A 91 10.95 9.22 16.02
N LEU A 92 10.15 8.59 15.14
CA LEU A 92 10.39 7.20 14.74
C LEU A 92 11.77 7.00 14.09
N GLN A 93 12.20 7.91 13.23
CA GLN A 93 13.53 7.85 12.60
C GLN A 93 14.66 7.97 13.62
N THR A 94 14.53 8.87 14.60
CA THR A 94 15.51 9.02 15.68
C THR A 94 15.49 7.83 16.63
N SER A 95 14.32 7.30 16.98
CA SER A 95 14.19 6.10 17.83
C SER A 95 14.77 4.84 17.19
N VAL A 96 14.74 4.71 15.87
CA VAL A 96 15.42 3.60 15.15
C VAL A 96 16.94 3.70 15.28
N GLN A 97 17.49 4.89 15.50
CA GLN A 97 18.92 5.11 15.72
C GLN A 97 19.33 5.05 17.21
N ASP A 98 18.37 4.87 18.12
CA ASP A 98 18.63 4.79 19.56
C ASP A 98 19.22 3.43 19.94
N GLU A 99 20.47 3.43 20.38
CA GLU A 99 21.21 2.22 20.77
C GLU A 99 20.64 1.54 22.02
N ALA A 100 20.05 2.30 22.96
CA ALA A 100 19.43 1.72 24.14
C ALA A 100 18.17 0.93 23.75
N LEU A 101 17.37 1.50 22.85
CA LEU A 101 16.15 0.86 22.35
C LEU A 101 16.47 -0.38 21.52
N LYS A 102 17.49 -0.32 20.65
CA LYS A 102 17.98 -1.50 19.91
C LYS A 102 18.41 -2.64 20.83
N LYS A 103 19.14 -2.31 21.92
CA LYS A 103 19.59 -3.29 22.89
C LYS A 103 18.42 -3.97 23.63
N GLN A 104 17.40 -3.21 24.01
CA GLN A 104 16.20 -3.79 24.63
C GLN A 104 15.44 -4.69 23.66
N LEU A 105 15.34 -4.31 22.39
CA LEU A 105 14.70 -5.14 21.37
C LEU A 105 15.48 -6.43 21.11
N SER A 106 16.81 -6.40 21.10
CA SER A 106 17.61 -7.64 20.98
C SER A 106 17.45 -8.53 22.21
N GLU A 107 17.46 -7.96 23.43
CA GLU A 107 17.25 -8.74 24.66
C GLU A 107 15.88 -9.41 24.67
N ILE A 108 14.82 -8.74 24.19
CA ILE A 108 13.49 -9.33 24.08
C ILE A 108 13.43 -10.37 22.96
N ALA A 109 14.07 -10.12 21.82
CA ALA A 109 14.12 -11.09 20.73
C ALA A 109 14.79 -12.40 21.15
N ASP A 110 15.84 -12.31 21.97
CA ASP A 110 16.55 -13.47 22.52
C ASP A 110 15.71 -14.28 23.52
N LEU A 111 14.66 -13.70 24.11
CA LEU A 111 13.72 -14.40 25.01
C LEU A 111 12.63 -15.18 24.26
N ILE A 112 12.49 -14.96 22.95
CA ILE A 112 11.45 -15.57 22.11
C ILE A 112 12.03 -16.67 21.19
N VAL A 113 13.35 -16.92 21.26
CA VAL A 113 14.05 -18.03 20.58
C VAL A 113 14.30 -19.19 21.53
#